data_AF-A0A8J3EQK5-F1
#
_entry.id   AF-A0A8J3EQK5-F1
#
_cell.length_a   1.000
_cell.length_b   1.000
_cell.length_c   1.000
_cell.angle_alpha   90.00
_cell.angle_beta   90.00
_cell.angle_gamma   90.00
#
_symmetry.space_group_name_H-M   'P 1'
#
loop_
_entity.id
_entity.type
_entity.pdbx_description
1 polymer ?
#
loop_
_entity_poly.entity_id
_entity_poly.type
_entity_poly.pdbx_seq_one_letter_code
_entity_poly.pdbx_strand_id
1 'polypeptide(L)'
;MRAPGAVLLSWDGPEESIAAVLDHQVFTKEVWLAAIEGLDLPPRDDAPDAARLRQRHDAVAPRWLAAVRDIERRRTWNDRLVDALCDPPESFVLSSVVAHVLTYAAHRRQSVRAMLTAAGHEVDDGDPILWLRARRGETERRETPRGAIT
;
A
#
# COMPACT_ATOMS: atom_id res chain seq x y z
N MET A 1 7.16 -16.91 -6.85
CA MET A 1 7.27 -16.42 -8.25
C MET A 1 8.08 -15.13 -8.26
N ARG A 2 9.18 -15.04 -9.02
CA ARG A 2 9.79 -13.76 -9.41
C ARG A 2 9.19 -13.37 -10.77
N ALA A 3 9.01 -12.09 -11.01
CA ALA A 3 8.55 -11.59 -12.31
C ALA A 3 9.65 -10.67 -12.89
N PRO A 4 10.70 -11.25 -13.49
CA PRO A 4 11.79 -10.45 -14.07
C PRO A 4 11.24 -9.46 -15.10
N GLY A 5 11.70 -8.21 -15.04
CA GLY A 5 11.25 -7.10 -15.88
C GLY A 5 9.88 -6.52 -15.51
N ALA A 6 9.24 -6.96 -14.42
CA ALA A 6 7.96 -6.39 -14.01
C ALA A 6 8.14 -4.92 -13.59
N VAL A 7 7.48 -4.03 -14.33
CA VAL A 7 7.41 -2.59 -14.06
C VAL A 7 5.95 -2.21 -14.07
N LEU A 8 5.41 -1.79 -12.91
CA LEU A 8 4.01 -1.35 -12.80
C LEU A 8 3.84 0.09 -13.27
N LEU A 9 4.82 0.92 -12.94
CA LEU A 9 4.87 2.34 -13.21
C LEU A 9 6.24 2.64 -13.79
N SER A 10 6.29 3.21 -14.99
CA SER A 10 7.54 3.39 -15.73
C SER A 10 8.56 4.27 -15.00
N TRP A 11 8.10 5.15 -14.10
CA TRP A 11 8.92 6.06 -13.31
C TRP A 11 9.36 5.50 -11.94
N ASP A 12 8.73 4.42 -11.48
CA ASP A 12 9.01 3.83 -10.16
C ASP A 12 10.19 2.85 -10.24
N GLY A 13 10.39 2.22 -11.40
CA GLY A 13 11.40 1.18 -11.58
C GLY A 13 10.85 -0.24 -11.36
N PRO A 14 11.74 -1.24 -11.26
CA PRO A 14 11.37 -2.65 -11.28
C PRO A 14 10.80 -3.16 -9.95
N GLU A 15 9.76 -4.01 -10.05
CA GLU A 15 9.06 -4.67 -8.94
C GLU A 15 9.18 -6.21 -9.02
N GLU A 16 10.40 -6.72 -9.13
CA GLU A 16 10.66 -8.13 -9.47
C GLU A 16 10.62 -9.11 -8.29
N SER A 17 10.57 -8.59 -7.05
CA SER A 17 10.62 -9.37 -5.80
C SER A 17 9.59 -8.90 -4.79
N ILE A 18 9.22 -9.76 -3.84
CA ILE A 18 8.32 -9.39 -2.73
C ILE A 18 8.83 -8.15 -1.98
N ALA A 19 10.14 -8.08 -1.71
CA ALA A 19 10.75 -6.95 -1.03
C ALA A 19 10.62 -5.65 -1.85
N ALA A 20 10.87 -5.72 -3.17
CA ALA A 20 10.69 -4.57 -4.06
C ALA A 20 9.22 -4.11 -4.11
N VAL A 21 8.27 -5.03 -4.31
CA VAL A 21 6.83 -4.70 -4.36
C VAL A 21 6.37 -4.09 -3.03
N LEU A 22 6.82 -4.62 -1.88
CA LEU A 22 6.49 -4.08 -0.57
C LEU A 22 7.16 -2.73 -0.28
N ASP A 23 8.38 -2.52 -0.74
CA ASP A 23 9.04 -1.22 -0.65
C ASP A 23 8.28 -0.16 -1.45
N HIS A 24 7.92 -0.45 -2.72
CA HIS A 24 7.07 0.43 -3.52
C HIS A 24 5.72 0.73 -2.85
N GLN A 25 5.08 -0.29 -2.26
CA GLN A 25 3.83 -0.13 -1.52
C GLN A 25 3.94 0.87 -0.35
N VAL A 26 5.07 0.86 0.36
CA VAL A 26 5.32 1.76 1.50
C VAL A 26 5.74 3.14 0.99
N PHE A 27 6.74 3.18 0.11
CA PHE A 27 7.34 4.40 -0.42
C PHE A 27 6.32 5.30 -1.13
N THR A 28 5.38 4.74 -1.89
CA THR A 28 4.30 5.54 -2.50
C THR A 28 3.55 6.39 -1.47
N LYS A 29 3.28 5.86 -0.26
CA LYS A 29 2.58 6.65 0.79
C LYS A 29 3.49 7.70 1.40
N GLU A 30 4.77 7.39 1.56
CA GLU A 30 5.77 8.32 2.10
C GLU A 30 5.95 9.52 1.17
N VAL A 31 6.08 9.29 -0.14
CA VAL A 31 6.22 10.35 -1.15
C VAL A 31 4.97 11.22 -1.21
N TRP A 32 3.77 10.62 -1.29
CA TRP A 32 2.54 11.42 -1.35
C TRP A 32 2.28 12.21 -0.05
N LEU A 33 2.66 11.70 1.12
CA LEU A 33 2.61 12.48 2.35
C LEU A 33 3.61 13.63 2.33
N ALA A 34 4.85 13.39 1.88
CA ALA A 34 5.84 14.45 1.76
C ALA A 34 5.36 15.57 0.82
N ALA A 35 4.80 15.21 -0.34
CA ALA A 35 4.19 16.17 -1.26
C ALA A 35 3.07 16.97 -0.60
N ILE A 36 2.09 16.31 0.04
CA ILE A 36 0.95 16.97 0.73
C ILE A 36 1.42 17.91 1.85
N GLU A 37 2.47 17.53 2.58
CA GLU A 37 3.00 18.28 3.72
C GLU A 37 4.05 19.34 3.32
N GLY A 38 4.44 19.41 2.04
CA GLY A 38 5.48 20.31 1.55
C GLY A 38 6.88 19.97 2.07
N LEU A 39 7.17 18.68 2.26
CA LEU A 39 8.45 18.15 2.72
C LEU A 39 9.30 17.63 1.55
N ASP A 40 10.59 17.43 1.82
CA ASP A 40 11.53 16.82 0.88
C ASP A 40 11.20 15.35 0.58
N LEU A 41 11.75 14.84 -0.54
CA LEU A 41 11.63 13.44 -0.91
C LEU A 41 12.16 12.53 0.22
N PRO A 42 11.36 11.56 0.70
CA PRO A 42 11.80 10.63 1.73
C PRO A 42 13.01 9.81 1.25
N PRO A 43 13.95 9.46 2.15
CA PRO A 43 15.02 8.55 1.81
C PRO A 43 14.45 7.17 1.46
N ARG A 44 15.08 6.49 0.49
CA ARG A 44 14.74 5.14 0.07
C ARG A 44 15.90 4.20 0.36
N ASP A 45 15.60 3.03 0.94
CA ASP A 45 16.61 2.03 1.28
C ASP A 45 17.01 1.25 0.01
N ASP A 46 18.31 1.09 -0.25
CA ASP A 46 18.80 0.33 -1.42
C ASP A 46 18.54 -1.18 -1.32
N ALA A 47 18.38 -1.68 -0.08
CA ALA A 47 18.17 -3.09 0.22
C ALA A 47 17.07 -3.23 1.29
N PRO A 48 15.79 -3.24 0.89
CA PRO A 48 14.68 -3.23 1.84
C PRO A 48 14.59 -4.58 2.58
N ASP A 49 14.83 -4.55 3.89
CA ASP A 49 14.60 -5.69 4.77
C ASP A 49 13.15 -5.73 5.29
N ALA A 50 12.64 -6.94 5.57
CA ALA A 50 11.23 -7.11 5.92
C ALA A 50 10.84 -6.43 7.25
N ALA A 51 11.75 -6.37 8.22
CA ALA A 51 11.48 -5.76 9.52
C ALA A 51 11.39 -4.23 9.40
N ARG A 52 12.29 -3.63 8.63
CA ARG A 52 12.32 -2.22 8.30
C ARG A 52 11.12 -1.81 7.47
N LEU A 53 10.75 -2.60 6.46
CA LEU A 53 9.53 -2.37 5.68
C LEU A 53 8.28 -2.39 6.57
N ARG A 54 8.20 -3.33 7.52
CA ARG A 54 7.11 -3.36 8.50
C ARG A 54 7.11 -2.08 9.35
N GLN A 55 8.27 -1.68 9.88
CA GLN A 55 8.39 -0.48 10.70
C GLN A 55 7.96 0.79 9.94
N ARG A 56 8.45 0.96 8.71
CA ARG A 56 8.07 2.08 7.84
C ARG A 56 6.58 2.06 7.53
N HIS A 57 6.02 0.89 7.21
CA HIS A 57 4.58 0.73 6.98
C HIS A 57 3.76 1.15 8.22
N ASP A 58 4.15 0.69 9.41
CA ASP A 58 3.43 0.97 10.66
C ASP A 58 3.51 2.47 11.03
N ALA A 59 4.59 3.15 10.65
CA ALA A 59 4.73 4.60 10.81
C ALA A 59 3.90 5.40 9.78
N VAL A 60 3.93 5.02 8.50
CA VAL A 60 3.30 5.80 7.42
C VAL A 60 1.79 5.58 7.34
N ALA A 61 1.30 4.37 7.63
CA ALA A 61 -0.12 4.03 7.51
C ALA A 61 -1.06 4.92 8.36
N PRO A 62 -0.82 5.16 9.67
CA PRO A 62 -1.69 6.04 10.45
C PRO A 62 -1.66 7.50 9.97
N ARG A 63 -0.50 7.99 9.51
CA ARG A 63 -0.36 9.34 8.94
C ARG A 63 -1.15 9.49 7.65
N TRP A 64 -1.04 8.52 6.74
CA TRP A 64 -1.83 8.49 5.51
C TRP A 64 -3.34 8.52 5.81
N LEU A 65 -3.81 7.70 6.75
CA LEU A 65 -5.22 7.70 7.17
C LEU A 65 -5.63 9.05 7.79
N ALA A 66 -4.75 9.70 8.55
CA ALA A 66 -5.00 11.03 9.10
C ALA A 66 -5.13 12.09 7.99
N ALA A 67 -4.25 12.05 6.97
CA ALA A 67 -4.33 12.94 5.82
C ALA A 67 -5.65 12.77 5.04
N VAL A 68 -6.06 11.54 4.74
CA VAL A 68 -7.35 11.28 4.05
C VAL A 68 -8.54 11.78 4.88
N ARG A 69 -8.52 11.60 6.21
CA ARG A 69 -9.56 12.13 7.10
C ARG A 69 -9.55 13.65 7.17
N ASP A 70 -8.39 14.28 7.06
CA ASP A 70 -8.24 15.73 7.00
C ASP A 70 -8.86 16.31 5.73
N ILE A 71 -8.60 15.69 4.58
CA ILE A 71 -9.20 16.04 3.29
C ILE A 71 -10.74 15.99 3.38
N GLU A 72 -11.28 14.89 3.92
CA GLU A 72 -12.73 14.78 4.12
C GLU A 72 -13.25 15.85 5.09
N ARG A 73 -12.61 16.04 6.25
CA ARG A 73 -13.03 17.02 7.25
C ARG A 73 -13.08 18.43 6.69
N ARG A 74 -12.13 18.79 5.82
CA ARG A 74 -12.04 20.12 5.18
C ARG A 74 -12.83 20.22 3.89
N ARG A 75 -13.39 19.12 3.37
CA ARG A 75 -14.08 19.04 2.07
C ARG A 75 -13.20 19.42 0.87
N THR A 76 -11.90 19.16 0.95
CA THR A 76 -10.89 19.61 -0.04
C THR A 76 -10.58 18.58 -1.12
N TRP A 77 -11.46 17.60 -1.37
CA TRP A 77 -11.23 16.54 -2.37
C TRP A 77 -10.88 17.04 -3.78
N ASN A 78 -11.34 18.25 -4.13
CA ASN A 78 -11.11 18.87 -5.45
C ASN A 78 -9.97 19.90 -5.44
N ASP A 79 -9.33 20.12 -4.30
CA ASP A 79 -8.18 21.03 -4.21
C ASP A 79 -6.99 20.46 -4.98
N ARG A 80 -6.14 21.36 -5.45
CA ARG A 80 -4.92 21.01 -6.17
C ARG A 80 -3.70 21.06 -5.25
N LEU A 81 -2.95 19.98 -5.27
CA LEU A 81 -1.60 19.88 -4.72
C LEU A 81 -0.61 20.19 -5.84
N VAL A 82 0.31 21.13 -5.61
CA VAL A 82 1.50 21.29 -6.45
C VAL A 82 2.57 20.36 -5.89
N ASP A 83 2.85 19.27 -6.59
CA ASP A 83 3.92 18.35 -6.23
C ASP A 83 5.25 18.89 -6.75
N ALA A 84 6.00 19.50 -5.83
CA ALA A 84 7.34 20.01 -6.09
C ALA A 84 8.41 18.92 -6.14
N LEU A 85 8.06 17.66 -5.87
CA LEU A 85 8.97 16.52 -5.99
C LEU A 85 9.08 16.03 -7.44
N CYS A 86 8.12 16.37 -8.30
CA CYS A 86 8.21 16.17 -9.74
C CYS A 86 9.14 17.19 -10.40
N ASP A 87 9.81 16.77 -11.48
CA ASP A 87 10.59 17.66 -12.35
C ASP A 87 10.10 17.53 -13.82
N PRO A 88 9.38 18.53 -14.36
CA PRO A 88 8.98 19.78 -13.71
C PRO A 88 7.88 19.59 -12.64
N PRO A 89 7.67 20.55 -11.72
CA PRO A 89 6.59 20.45 -10.74
C PRO A 89 5.22 20.27 -11.41
N GLU A 90 4.42 19.34 -10.89
CA GLU A 90 3.12 18.98 -11.44
C GLU A 90 1.97 19.32 -10.48
N SER A 91 0.76 19.47 -10.99
CA SER A 91 -0.43 19.73 -10.17
C SER A 91 -1.41 18.57 -10.23
N PHE A 92 -1.75 18.02 -9.06
CA PHE A 92 -2.68 16.90 -8.92
C PHE A 92 -3.90 17.27 -8.09
N VAL A 93 -5.05 16.66 -8.38
CA VAL A 93 -6.25 16.81 -7.55
C VAL A 93 -6.16 15.82 -6.38
N LEU A 94 -6.49 16.23 -5.15
CA LEU A 94 -6.35 15.36 -3.98
C LEU A 94 -7.13 14.04 -4.11
N SER A 95 -8.33 14.06 -4.71
CA SER A 95 -9.07 12.84 -5.02
C SER A 95 -8.36 11.90 -6.00
N SER A 96 -7.66 12.44 -7.02
CA SER A 96 -6.89 11.61 -7.95
C SER A 96 -5.66 11.00 -7.29
N VAL A 97 -5.02 11.73 -6.36
CA VAL A 97 -3.92 11.20 -5.54
C VAL A 97 -4.39 10.03 -4.69
N VAL A 98 -5.52 10.17 -3.98
CA VAL A 98 -6.06 9.08 -3.17
C VAL A 98 -6.46 7.87 -4.03
N ALA A 99 -7.09 8.10 -5.19
CA ALA A 99 -7.43 7.04 -6.13
C ALA A 99 -6.19 6.31 -6.66
N HIS A 100 -5.13 7.05 -7.01
CA HIS A 100 -3.84 6.51 -7.41
C HIS A 100 -3.27 5.59 -6.32
N VAL A 101 -3.15 6.07 -5.08
CA VAL A 101 -2.59 5.28 -3.97
C VAL A 101 -3.41 4.01 -3.72
N LEU A 102 -4.74 4.11 -3.72
CA LEU A 102 -5.61 2.94 -3.51
C LEU A 102 -5.46 1.89 -4.62
N THR A 103 -5.35 2.33 -5.88
CA THR A 103 -5.24 1.47 -7.05
C THR A 103 -3.96 0.63 -7.00
N TYR A 104 -2.81 1.30 -6.91
CA TYR A 104 -1.53 0.60 -6.87
C TYR A 104 -1.34 -0.18 -5.57
N ALA A 105 -1.90 0.30 -4.45
CA ALA A 105 -1.87 -0.46 -3.21
C ALA A 105 -2.68 -1.77 -3.28
N ALA A 106 -3.85 -1.76 -3.93
CA ALA A 106 -4.63 -2.97 -4.16
C ALA A 106 -3.86 -3.96 -5.05
N HIS A 107 -3.33 -3.50 -6.17
CA HIS A 107 -2.54 -4.32 -7.08
C HIS A 107 -1.34 -4.96 -6.37
N ARG A 108 -0.47 -4.15 -5.75
CA ARG A 108 0.76 -4.63 -5.08
C ARG A 108 0.47 -5.63 -3.96
N ARG A 109 -0.62 -5.45 -3.18
CA ARG A 109 -1.03 -6.42 -2.15
C ARG A 109 -1.37 -7.78 -2.76
N GLN A 110 -2.14 -7.80 -3.84
CA GLN A 110 -2.53 -9.05 -4.49
C GLN A 110 -1.34 -9.71 -5.20
N SER A 111 -0.45 -8.93 -5.82
CA SER A 111 0.79 -9.43 -6.41
C SER A 111 1.69 -10.10 -5.36
N VAL A 112 1.90 -9.47 -4.18
CA VAL A 112 2.68 -10.08 -3.09
C VAL A 112 2.05 -11.37 -2.59
N ARG A 113 0.71 -11.43 -2.47
CA ARG A 113 0.00 -12.66 -2.07
C ARG A 113 0.25 -13.79 -3.06
N ALA A 114 0.07 -13.52 -4.35
CA ALA A 114 0.36 -14.50 -5.39
C ALA A 114 1.82 -14.96 -5.36
N MET A 115 2.77 -14.05 -5.12
CA MET A 115 4.19 -14.39 -4.99
C MET A 115 4.47 -15.28 -3.77
N LEU A 116 3.83 -15.01 -2.63
CA LEU A 116 3.94 -15.80 -1.39
C LEU A 116 3.31 -17.19 -1.55
N THR A 117 2.11 -17.30 -2.12
CA THR A 117 1.49 -18.58 -2.46
C THR A 117 2.38 -19.39 -3.38
N ALA A 118 2.93 -18.77 -4.42
CA ALA A 118 3.86 -19.42 -5.34
C ALA A 118 5.22 -19.77 -4.70
N ALA A 119 5.52 -19.28 -3.50
CA ALA A 119 6.68 -19.67 -2.69
C ALA A 119 6.33 -20.74 -1.63
N GLY A 120 5.09 -21.25 -1.63
CA GLY A 120 4.63 -22.28 -0.70
C GLY A 120 4.12 -21.75 0.64
N HIS A 121 3.86 -20.45 0.76
CA HIS A 121 3.28 -19.87 1.97
C HIS A 121 1.74 -19.84 1.90
N GLU A 122 1.11 -20.27 2.97
CA GLU A 122 -0.32 -20.04 3.22
C GLU A 122 -0.58 -18.54 3.37
N VAL A 123 -1.54 -18.01 2.61
CA VAL A 123 -2.00 -16.61 2.69
C VAL A 123 -3.52 -16.59 2.66
N ASP A 124 -4.14 -15.70 3.43
CA ASP A 124 -5.60 -15.51 3.39
C ASP A 124 -6.07 -14.85 2.07
N ASP A 125 -7.37 -14.57 1.93
CA ASP A 125 -7.94 -13.96 0.71
C ASP A 125 -7.53 -12.49 0.53
N GLY A 126 -7.08 -11.82 1.58
CA GLY A 126 -6.76 -10.39 1.56
C GLY A 126 -7.93 -9.46 1.30
N ASP A 127 -9.16 -9.93 1.50
CA ASP A 127 -10.38 -9.15 1.30
C ASP A 127 -10.46 -8.00 2.33
N PRO A 128 -10.51 -6.72 1.89
CA PRO A 128 -10.66 -5.58 2.79
C PRO A 128 -11.97 -5.61 3.60
N ILE A 129 -13.04 -6.26 3.10
CA ILE A 129 -14.30 -6.44 3.83
C ILE A 129 -14.07 -7.35 5.02
N LEU A 130 -13.47 -8.53 4.82
CA LEU A 130 -13.17 -9.47 5.88
C LEU A 130 -12.17 -8.90 6.89
N TRP A 131 -11.16 -8.17 6.40
CA TRP A 131 -10.23 -7.45 7.26
C TRP A 131 -10.94 -6.44 8.17
N LEU A 132 -11.86 -5.65 7.64
CA LEU A 132 -12.59 -4.64 8.42
C LEU A 132 -13.52 -5.29 9.45
N ARG A 133 -14.22 -6.37 9.06
CA ARG A 133 -15.05 -7.16 9.99
C ARG A 133 -14.22 -7.68 11.15
N ALA A 134 -13.07 -8.29 10.88
CA ALA A 134 -12.17 -8.79 11.92
C ALA A 134 -11.70 -7.67 12.87
N ARG A 135 -11.37 -6.49 12.35
CA ARG A 135 -11.00 -5.30 13.15
C ARG A 135 -12.12 -4.80 14.05
N ARG A 136 -13.37 -5.04 13.68
CA ARG A 136 -14.57 -4.67 14.44
C ARG A 136 -15.07 -5.78 15.37
N GLY A 137 -14.44 -6.96 15.34
CA GLY A 137 -14.89 -8.13 16.10
C GLY A 137 -16.13 -8.80 15.50
N GLU A 138 -16.42 -8.58 14.22
CA GLU A 138 -17.58 -9.10 13.50
C GLU A 138 -17.33 -10.49 12.86
N THR A 139 -16.21 -11.15 13.18
CA THR A 139 -15.86 -12.46 12.62
C THR A 139 -16.59 -13.58 13.36
N GLU A 140 -17.46 -14.30 12.65
CA GLU A 140 -18.00 -15.58 13.13
C GLU A 140 -16.85 -16.58 13.35
N ARG A 141 -16.89 -17.27 14.50
CA ARG A 141 -16.01 -18.41 14.78
C ARG A 141 -16.32 -19.46 13.70
N ARG A 142 -15.40 -19.71 12.76
CA ARG A 142 -15.52 -20.84 11.84
C ARG A 142 -15.51 -22.10 12.71
N GLU A 143 -16.67 -22.75 12.87
CA GLU A 143 -16.71 -24.10 13.43
C GLU A 143 -15.92 -25.01 12.49
N THR A 144 -14.83 -25.57 13.00
CA THR A 144 -14.14 -26.68 12.34
C THR A 144 -15.16 -27.79 12.13
N PRO A 145 -15.34 -28.33 10.91
CA PRO A 145 -16.24 -29.47 10.71
C PRO A 145 -15.80 -30.60 11.65
N ARG A 146 -16.68 -30.98 12.58
CA ARG A 146 -16.48 -32.18 13.39
C ARG A 146 -16.39 -33.37 12.44
N GLY A 147 -15.36 -34.18 12.64
CA GLY A 147 -14.93 -35.20 11.71
C GLY A 147 -16.03 -36.10 11.14
N ALA A 148 -15.87 -36.46 9.88
CA ALA A 148 -16.39 -37.73 9.38
C ALA A 148 -15.24 -38.74 9.47
N ILE A 149 -15.16 -39.42 10.62
CA ILE A 149 -14.53 -40.73 10.69
C ILE A 149 -15.51 -41.69 10.01
N THR A 150 -15.10 -42.31 8.91
CA THR A 150 -15.50 -43.67 8.51
C THR A 150 -14.37 -44.25 7.69
#